data_AF-A0A3R8B2T4-F1
#
_entry.id   AF-A0A3R8B2T4-F1
#
_cell.length_a   1.000
_cell.length_b   1.000
_cell.length_c   1.000
_cell.angle_alpha   90.00
_cell.angle_beta   90.00
_cell.angle_gamma   90.00
#
_symmetry.space_group_name_H-M   'P 1'
#
loop_
_entity.id
_entity.type
_entity.pdbx_description
1 polymer ?
#
loop_
_entity_poly.entity_id
_entity_poly.type
_entity_poly.pdbx_seq_one_letter_code
_entity_poly.pdbx_strand_id
1 'polypeptide(L)'
;MPKSTIKAGARFAKWRAVLSIDPAKGKPTNLSITEVAHGLARYAAICQANRLVPIVEPEILTDGSHDITVCAEVTERVLAAVFKALNDHHVLLEGALLKPNMVTQGSDCPAKASPEEVAFYTVRALRRTVPPALPGVMFLSGGQSEEEASVNLNAMNRMGPHPWALSFSYGRALQASCLNAWKGKPANKDNAQKVLLERAKANSEAQLGKYQGGAGGAAAASSLYEKRYVY
;
A
#
# COMPACT_ATOMS: atom_id res chain seq x y z
N MET A 1 -0.57 26.68 -4.75
CA MET A 1 0.24 25.86 -5.69
C MET A 1 -0.39 24.51 -6.14
N PRO A 2 -1.73 24.34 -6.38
CA PRO A 2 -2.23 23.16 -7.14
C PRO A 2 -2.61 23.42 -8.61
N LYS A 3 -2.83 24.69 -9.01
CA LYS A 3 -3.38 25.02 -10.34
C LYS A 3 -2.46 24.67 -11.52
N SER A 4 -1.16 24.51 -11.31
CA SER A 4 -0.21 24.13 -12.37
C SER A 4 -0.26 22.64 -12.70
N THR A 5 -0.44 21.76 -11.72
CA THR A 5 -0.38 20.30 -11.92
C THR A 5 -1.59 19.76 -12.70
N ILE A 6 -2.78 20.31 -12.45
CA ILE A 6 -4.00 19.96 -13.23
C ILE A 6 -3.86 20.41 -14.68
N LYS A 7 -3.30 21.61 -14.90
CA LYS A 7 -3.00 22.14 -16.24
C LYS A 7 -2.00 21.25 -16.99
N ALA A 8 -1.10 20.58 -16.26
CA ALA A 8 -0.18 19.59 -16.81
C ALA A 8 -0.81 18.19 -17.02
N GLY A 9 -2.09 17.98 -16.68
CA GLY A 9 -2.82 16.73 -16.96
C GLY A 9 -3.05 15.80 -15.77
N ALA A 10 -2.50 16.09 -14.59
CA ALA A 10 -2.73 15.25 -13.41
C ALA A 10 -4.22 15.24 -12.99
N ARG A 11 -4.70 14.09 -12.52
CA ARG A 11 -6.09 13.87 -12.06
C ARG A 11 -6.20 13.28 -10.67
N PHE A 12 -5.09 12.81 -10.12
CA PHE A 12 -4.96 12.37 -8.75
C PHE A 12 -3.64 12.86 -8.18
N ALA A 13 -3.51 12.82 -6.86
CA ALA A 13 -2.28 13.10 -6.14
C ALA A 13 -2.02 11.99 -5.12
N LYS A 14 -0.81 11.96 -4.55
CA LYS A 14 -0.43 11.03 -3.47
C LYS A 14 0.27 11.81 -2.36
N TRP A 15 -0.07 11.53 -1.11
CA TRP A 15 0.69 12.01 0.04
C TRP A 15 0.98 10.87 1.00
N ARG A 16 2.27 10.66 1.28
CA ARG A 16 2.75 9.65 2.23
C ARG A 16 2.95 10.25 3.61
N ALA A 17 2.37 9.60 4.60
CA ALA A 17 2.74 9.73 6.00
C ALA A 17 3.33 8.40 6.48
N VAL A 18 4.19 8.46 7.50
CA VAL A 18 4.93 7.29 8.00
C VAL A 18 4.73 7.14 9.49
N LEU A 19 4.43 5.92 9.91
CA LEU A 19 4.34 5.51 11.32
C LEU A 19 5.25 4.30 11.58
N SER A 20 5.63 4.08 12.83
CA SER A 20 6.46 2.94 13.22
C SER A 20 5.82 2.19 14.37
N ILE A 21 6.00 0.87 14.38
CA ILE A 21 5.64 -0.01 15.49
C ILE A 21 6.89 -0.23 16.35
N ASP A 22 6.83 0.16 17.62
CA ASP A 22 7.87 -0.11 18.61
C ASP A 22 7.18 -0.23 19.98
N PRO A 23 6.76 -1.45 20.38
CA PRO A 23 6.01 -1.65 21.61
C PRO A 23 6.78 -1.19 22.85
N ALA A 24 8.11 -1.38 22.87
CA ALA A 24 8.97 -0.96 23.97
C ALA A 24 9.00 0.57 24.17
N LYS A 25 8.69 1.34 23.12
CA LYS A 25 8.62 2.81 23.15
C LYS A 25 7.19 3.34 23.01
N GLY A 26 6.18 2.49 23.07
CA GLY A 26 4.78 2.86 22.89
C GLY A 26 4.49 3.52 21.54
N LYS A 27 5.16 3.08 20.46
CA LYS A 27 4.92 3.60 19.10
C LYS A 27 3.93 2.73 18.32
N PRO A 28 3.05 3.34 17.49
CA PRO A 28 2.93 4.78 17.27
C PRO A 28 2.24 5.51 18.44
N THR A 29 2.79 6.66 18.82
CA THR A 29 2.25 7.48 19.92
C THR A 29 0.95 8.17 19.49
N ASN A 30 0.14 8.62 20.45
CA ASN A 30 -1.07 9.39 20.16
C ASN A 30 -0.77 10.62 19.30
N LEU A 31 0.30 11.36 19.64
CA LEU A 31 0.74 12.52 18.85
C LEU A 31 1.05 12.13 17.41
N SER A 32 1.80 11.04 17.19
CA SER A 32 2.13 10.58 15.83
C SER A 32 0.86 10.25 15.03
N ILE A 33 -0.12 9.57 15.63
CA ILE A 33 -1.35 9.20 14.95
C ILE A 33 -2.17 10.45 14.61
N THR A 34 -2.32 11.38 15.57
CA THR A 34 -3.07 12.63 15.38
C THR A 34 -2.49 13.49 14.27
N GLU A 35 -1.16 13.71 14.27
CA GLU A 35 -0.51 14.55 13.25
C GLU A 35 -0.60 13.93 11.86
N VAL A 36 -0.43 12.60 11.75
CA VAL A 36 -0.58 11.90 10.47
C VAL A 36 -2.02 12.00 9.96
N ALA A 37 -3.01 11.71 10.80
CA ALA A 37 -4.42 11.76 10.40
C ALA A 37 -4.83 13.18 9.97
N HIS A 38 -4.48 14.20 10.75
CA HIS A 38 -4.77 15.59 10.44
C HIS A 38 -4.06 16.07 9.17
N GLY A 39 -2.77 15.76 9.01
CA GLY A 39 -2.01 16.12 7.81
C GLY A 39 -2.60 15.53 6.53
N LEU A 40 -2.95 14.25 6.56
CA LEU A 40 -3.59 13.55 5.44
C LEU A 40 -4.97 14.13 5.12
N ALA A 41 -5.77 14.47 6.12
CA ALA A 41 -7.09 15.04 5.92
C ALA A 41 -7.04 16.44 5.29
N ARG A 42 -6.14 17.32 5.77
CA ARG A 42 -5.92 18.62 5.13
C ARG A 42 -5.46 18.49 3.68
N TYR A 43 -4.50 17.59 3.43
CA TYR A 43 -4.02 17.28 2.09
C TYR A 43 -5.17 16.83 1.16
N ALA A 44 -6.02 15.91 1.63
CA ALA A 44 -7.12 15.37 0.84
C ALA A 44 -8.16 16.44 0.48
N ALA A 45 -8.56 17.26 1.46
CA ALA A 45 -9.48 18.37 1.23
C ALA A 45 -8.94 19.38 0.21
N ILE A 46 -7.65 19.74 0.30
CA ILE A 46 -7.00 20.64 -0.65
C ILE A 46 -6.95 20.04 -2.05
N CYS A 47 -6.67 18.74 -2.19
CA CYS A 47 -6.71 18.06 -3.48
C CYS A 47 -8.09 18.12 -4.12
N GLN A 48 -9.13 17.79 -3.36
CA GLN A 48 -10.51 17.78 -3.86
C GLN A 48 -10.98 19.18 -4.25
N ALA A 49 -10.67 20.20 -3.45
CA ALA A 49 -10.94 21.61 -3.79
C ALA A 49 -10.25 22.05 -5.10
N ASN A 50 -9.23 21.33 -5.52
CA ASN A 50 -8.50 21.53 -6.77
C ASN A 50 -8.72 20.38 -7.76
N ARG A 51 -9.81 19.61 -7.65
CA ARG A 51 -10.20 18.58 -8.64
C ARG A 51 -9.13 17.49 -8.88
N LEU A 52 -8.37 17.15 -7.83
CA LEU A 52 -7.48 15.99 -7.80
C LEU A 52 -8.03 14.96 -6.82
N VAL A 53 -8.12 13.70 -7.24
CA VAL A 53 -8.41 12.57 -6.33
C VAL A 53 -7.22 12.38 -5.38
N PRO A 54 -7.38 12.48 -4.05
CA PRO A 54 -6.30 12.21 -3.12
C PRO A 54 -6.14 10.71 -2.86
N ILE A 55 -4.91 10.21 -3.03
CA ILE A 55 -4.48 8.93 -2.47
C ILE A 55 -3.91 9.21 -1.07
N VAL A 56 -4.63 8.73 -0.06
CA VAL A 56 -4.30 8.85 1.37
C VAL A 56 -3.41 7.68 1.77
N GLU A 57 -2.13 7.93 2.09
CA GLU A 57 -1.14 6.88 2.36
C GLU A 57 -0.58 6.99 3.80
N PRO A 58 -1.25 6.38 4.81
CA PRO A 58 -0.73 6.24 6.16
C PRO A 58 0.11 4.96 6.27
N GLU A 59 1.35 4.98 5.79
CA GLU A 59 2.22 3.80 5.81
C GLU A 59 2.72 3.50 7.23
N ILE A 60 2.35 2.35 7.75
CA ILE A 60 2.95 1.77 8.95
C ILE A 60 4.13 0.90 8.50
N LEU A 61 5.35 1.26 8.95
CA LEU A 61 6.57 0.55 8.59
C LEU A 61 6.60 -0.86 9.20
N THR A 62 7.17 -1.81 8.45
CA THR A 62 7.35 -3.20 8.89
C THR A 62 8.56 -3.38 9.82
N ASP A 63 9.39 -2.36 10.05
CA ASP A 63 10.58 -2.47 10.91
C ASP A 63 10.25 -3.08 12.30
N GLY A 64 11.07 -4.04 12.74
CA GLY A 64 11.00 -4.66 14.07
C GLY A 64 10.57 -6.13 14.04
N SER A 65 10.41 -6.71 15.24
CA SER A 65 10.10 -8.14 15.45
C SER A 65 8.66 -8.39 15.92
N HIS A 66 7.76 -7.45 15.69
CA HIS A 66 6.36 -7.55 16.12
C HIS A 66 5.60 -8.63 15.33
N ASP A 67 4.63 -9.26 15.99
CA ASP A 67 3.73 -10.23 15.37
C ASP A 67 2.70 -9.56 14.45
N ILE A 68 2.12 -10.33 13.52
CA ILE A 68 1.08 -9.84 12.61
C ILE A 68 -0.15 -9.30 13.36
N THR A 69 -0.48 -9.85 14.54
CA THR A 69 -1.58 -9.37 15.38
C THR A 69 -1.34 -7.94 15.88
N VAL A 70 -0.12 -7.61 16.28
CA VAL A 70 0.27 -6.25 16.69
C VAL A 70 0.15 -5.28 15.51
N CYS A 71 0.58 -5.70 14.31
CA CYS A 71 0.40 -4.90 13.11
C CYS A 71 -1.08 -4.67 12.79
N ALA A 72 -1.94 -5.68 13.00
CA ALA A 72 -3.38 -5.56 12.81
C ALA A 72 -3.99 -4.52 13.77
N GLU A 73 -3.66 -4.59 15.05
CA GLU A 73 -4.14 -3.64 16.08
C GLU A 73 -3.72 -2.21 15.78
N VAL A 74 -2.45 -2.00 15.43
CA VAL A 74 -1.94 -0.67 15.08
C VAL A 74 -2.59 -0.16 13.79
N THR A 75 -2.76 -1.03 12.79
CA THR A 75 -3.44 -0.67 11.53
C THR A 75 -4.89 -0.25 11.77
N GLU A 76 -5.66 -1.02 12.55
CA GLU A 76 -7.04 -0.67 12.91
C GLU A 76 -7.10 0.68 13.63
N ARG A 77 -6.19 0.90 14.60
CA ARG A 77 -6.13 2.17 15.36
C ARG A 77 -5.81 3.37 14.47
N VAL A 78 -4.84 3.24 13.58
CA VAL A 78 -4.40 4.32 12.68
C VAL A 78 -5.48 4.64 11.66
N LEU A 79 -6.06 3.62 11.02
CA LEU A 79 -7.10 3.82 10.01
C LEU A 79 -8.36 4.44 10.62
N ALA A 80 -8.78 4.03 11.82
CA ALA A 80 -9.90 4.67 12.52
C ALA A 80 -9.67 6.17 12.73
N ALA A 81 -8.46 6.57 13.16
CA ALA A 81 -8.11 7.98 13.32
C ALA A 81 -8.07 8.73 11.98
N VAL A 82 -7.51 8.12 10.94
CA VAL A 82 -7.46 8.70 9.59
C VAL A 82 -8.86 8.95 9.05
N PHE A 83 -9.77 7.97 9.08
CA PHE A 83 -11.13 8.16 8.56
C PHE A 83 -11.95 9.14 9.38
N LYS A 84 -11.75 9.21 10.70
CA LYS A 84 -12.34 10.26 11.54
C LYS A 84 -11.86 11.64 11.10
N ALA A 85 -10.56 11.83 10.89
CA ALA A 85 -10.02 13.10 10.42
C ALA A 85 -10.50 13.45 9.00
N LEU A 86 -10.58 12.49 8.08
CA LEU A 86 -11.14 12.72 6.74
C LEU A 86 -12.59 13.23 6.83
N ASN A 87 -13.39 12.66 7.74
CA ASN A 87 -14.76 13.10 7.98
C ASN A 87 -14.82 14.53 8.57
N ASP A 88 -14.00 14.83 9.57
CA ASP A 88 -13.93 16.15 10.21
C ASP A 88 -13.53 17.26 9.23
N HIS A 89 -12.75 16.92 8.22
CA HIS A 89 -12.31 17.83 7.15
C HIS A 89 -13.22 17.81 5.91
N HIS A 90 -14.39 17.17 6.00
CA HIS A 90 -15.39 17.11 4.93
C HIS A 90 -14.86 16.52 3.61
N VAL A 91 -13.96 15.54 3.69
CA VAL A 91 -13.43 14.84 2.51
C VAL A 91 -14.52 13.92 1.95
N LEU A 92 -14.78 14.03 0.66
CA LEU A 92 -15.69 13.13 -0.07
C LEU A 92 -15.01 11.77 -0.30
N LEU A 93 -15.45 10.70 0.35
CA LEU A 93 -14.77 9.40 0.28
C LEU A 93 -14.90 8.76 -1.11
N GLU A 94 -16.02 8.97 -1.79
CA GLU A 94 -16.30 8.51 -3.16
C GLU A 94 -15.28 9.06 -4.17
N GLY A 95 -14.68 10.21 -3.85
CA GLY A 95 -13.66 10.90 -4.64
C GLY A 95 -12.25 10.76 -4.07
N ALA A 96 -11.96 9.72 -3.29
CA ALA A 96 -10.66 9.47 -2.66
C ALA A 96 -10.23 8.00 -2.81
N LEU A 97 -8.96 7.72 -2.51
CA LEU A 97 -8.41 6.36 -2.46
C LEU A 97 -7.56 6.19 -1.21
N LEU A 98 -7.52 4.97 -0.66
CA LEU A 98 -6.63 4.62 0.43
C LEU A 98 -5.43 3.84 -0.11
N LYS A 99 -4.22 4.14 0.38
CA LYS A 99 -3.00 3.37 0.12
C LYS A 99 -2.36 2.94 1.45
N PRO A 100 -2.84 1.87 2.07
CA PRO A 100 -2.31 1.39 3.33
C PRO A 100 -1.18 0.37 3.09
N ASN A 101 -0.42 0.06 4.13
CA ASN A 101 0.34 -1.18 4.22
C ASN A 101 -0.62 -2.39 4.25
N MET A 102 -0.14 -3.55 3.77
CA MET A 102 -0.76 -4.81 4.16
C MET A 102 -0.45 -5.08 5.64
N VAL A 103 -1.27 -5.89 6.29
CA VAL A 103 -1.03 -6.32 7.67
C VAL A 103 -0.12 -7.54 7.64
N THR A 104 1.14 -7.34 7.99
CA THR A 104 2.18 -8.37 8.03
C THR A 104 2.89 -8.37 9.38
N GLN A 105 3.59 -9.45 9.69
CA GLN A 105 4.62 -9.46 10.72
C GLN A 105 5.73 -8.43 10.44
N GLY A 106 6.50 -8.11 11.48
CA GLY A 106 7.68 -7.27 11.36
C GLY A 106 8.80 -7.89 10.52
N SER A 107 9.70 -7.06 9.98
CA SER A 107 10.82 -7.47 9.13
C SER A 107 11.73 -8.49 9.82
N ASP A 108 11.93 -8.30 11.12
CA ASP A 108 12.83 -9.08 11.97
C ASP A 108 12.07 -10.19 12.71
N CYS A 109 10.77 -10.38 12.43
CA CYS A 109 10.01 -11.50 12.96
C CYS A 109 10.49 -12.80 12.28
N PRO A 110 10.90 -13.83 13.07
CA PRO A 110 11.43 -15.08 12.51
C PRO A 110 10.35 -15.93 11.84
N ALA A 111 9.10 -15.84 12.31
CA ALA A 111 7.96 -16.51 11.71
C ALA A 111 7.37 -15.61 10.61
N LYS A 112 7.34 -16.11 9.37
CA LYS A 112 6.65 -15.42 8.26
C LYS A 112 5.21 -15.90 8.19
N ALA A 113 4.27 -14.98 8.20
CA ALA A 113 2.86 -15.30 8.00
C ALA A 113 2.63 -15.83 6.58
N SER A 114 1.70 -16.77 6.44
CA SER A 114 1.24 -17.21 5.13
C SER A 114 0.48 -16.09 4.39
N PRO A 115 0.39 -16.14 3.05
CA PRO A 115 -0.44 -15.20 2.30
C PRO A 115 -1.90 -15.18 2.75
N GLU A 116 -2.43 -16.33 3.17
CA GLU A 116 -3.79 -16.47 3.70
C GLU A 116 -3.96 -15.73 5.03
N GLU A 117 -2.97 -15.80 5.93
CA GLU A 117 -2.97 -15.04 7.18
C GLU A 117 -2.84 -13.53 6.92
N VAL A 118 -1.90 -13.12 6.06
CA VAL A 118 -1.76 -11.71 5.65
C VAL A 118 -3.08 -11.20 5.08
N ALA A 119 -3.72 -11.97 4.20
CA ALA A 119 -4.99 -11.62 3.61
C ALA A 119 -6.10 -11.49 4.66
N PHE A 120 -6.22 -12.46 5.57
CA PHE A 120 -7.21 -12.45 6.62
C PHE A 120 -7.08 -11.20 7.50
N TYR A 121 -5.90 -10.95 8.07
CA TYR A 121 -5.70 -9.81 8.96
C TYR A 121 -5.86 -8.48 8.25
N THR A 122 -5.40 -8.38 6.99
CA THR A 122 -5.53 -7.15 6.20
C THR A 122 -7.00 -6.84 5.89
N VAL A 123 -7.74 -7.80 5.33
CA VAL A 123 -9.16 -7.61 4.99
C VAL A 123 -9.98 -7.35 6.26
N ARG A 124 -9.69 -8.04 7.37
CA ARG A 124 -10.36 -7.81 8.65
C ARG A 124 -10.15 -6.38 9.16
N ALA A 125 -8.91 -5.90 9.16
CA ALA A 125 -8.59 -4.55 9.59
C ALA A 125 -9.34 -3.50 8.75
N LEU A 126 -9.33 -3.66 7.42
CA LEU A 126 -10.08 -2.78 6.52
C LEU A 126 -11.59 -2.81 6.79
N ARG A 127 -12.19 -4.00 6.95
CA ARG A 127 -13.63 -4.15 7.24
C ARG A 127 -14.07 -3.50 8.55
N ARG A 128 -13.15 -3.36 9.51
CA ARG A 128 -13.43 -2.72 10.80
C ARG A 128 -13.34 -1.20 10.76
N THR A 129 -12.65 -0.62 9.77
CA THR A 129 -12.30 0.82 9.82
C THR A 129 -12.61 1.63 8.57
N VAL A 130 -12.68 0.99 7.39
CA VAL A 130 -12.90 1.68 6.11
C VAL A 130 -14.40 1.75 5.83
N PRO A 131 -14.99 2.92 5.55
CA PRO A 131 -16.39 3.01 5.12
C PRO A 131 -16.59 2.50 3.67
N PRO A 132 -17.72 1.84 3.35
CA PRO A 132 -18.04 1.33 2.00
C PRO A 132 -18.15 2.42 0.92
N ALA A 133 -18.23 3.70 1.29
CA ALA A 133 -18.26 4.82 0.35
C ALA A 133 -16.93 5.03 -0.39
N LEU A 134 -15.79 4.60 0.19
CA LEU A 134 -14.50 4.67 -0.50
C LEU A 134 -14.54 3.72 -1.73
N PRO A 135 -14.10 4.10 -2.93
CA PRO A 135 -14.19 3.20 -4.09
C PRO A 135 -13.10 2.11 -4.10
N GLY A 136 -11.93 2.35 -3.50
CA GLY A 136 -10.82 1.41 -3.59
C GLY A 136 -9.66 1.62 -2.63
N VAL A 137 -8.99 0.51 -2.36
CA VAL A 137 -7.78 0.39 -1.55
C VAL A 137 -6.65 -0.10 -2.45
N MET A 138 -5.61 0.71 -2.59
CA MET A 138 -4.49 0.52 -3.51
C MET A 138 -3.22 0.26 -2.71
N PHE A 139 -2.94 -0.99 -2.35
CA PHE A 139 -1.86 -1.33 -1.42
C PHE A 139 -0.49 -0.84 -1.88
N LEU A 140 0.32 -0.37 -0.93
CA LEU A 140 1.77 -0.27 -1.10
C LEU A 140 2.40 -1.66 -0.90
N SER A 141 3.51 -1.94 -1.59
CA SER A 141 4.22 -3.21 -1.43
C SER A 141 5.15 -3.23 -0.20
N GLY A 142 5.54 -2.06 0.32
CA GLY A 142 6.53 -1.97 1.39
C GLY A 142 7.85 -2.61 0.96
N GLY A 143 8.40 -3.48 1.81
CA GLY A 143 9.61 -4.26 1.55
C GLY A 143 9.38 -5.65 0.94
N GLN A 144 8.14 -6.00 0.59
CA GLN A 144 7.81 -7.29 0.00
C GLN A 144 8.54 -7.49 -1.34
N SER A 145 8.85 -8.75 -1.66
CA SER A 145 9.32 -9.09 -3.01
C SER A 145 8.24 -8.84 -4.08
N GLU A 146 8.62 -8.82 -5.36
CA GLU A 146 7.64 -8.67 -6.45
C GLU A 146 6.60 -9.81 -6.44
N GLU A 147 7.04 -11.02 -6.12
CA GLU A 147 6.18 -12.19 -6.06
C GLU A 147 5.31 -12.20 -4.80
N GLU A 148 5.88 -11.92 -3.63
CA GLU A 148 5.16 -11.87 -2.36
C GLU A 148 4.01 -10.84 -2.43
N ALA A 149 4.28 -9.65 -2.96
CA ALA A 149 3.27 -8.60 -3.13
C ALA A 149 2.11 -9.03 -4.05
N SER A 150 2.39 -9.88 -5.05
CA SER A 150 1.39 -10.41 -5.98
C SER A 150 0.56 -11.53 -5.33
N VAL A 151 1.23 -12.46 -4.63
CA VAL A 151 0.58 -13.58 -3.95
C VAL A 151 -0.31 -13.10 -2.81
N ASN A 152 0.14 -12.13 -2.00
CA ASN A 152 -0.65 -11.55 -0.91
C ASN A 152 -1.89 -10.80 -1.44
N LEU A 153 -1.73 -9.99 -2.50
CA LEU A 153 -2.87 -9.33 -3.15
C LEU A 153 -3.90 -10.33 -3.71
N ASN A 154 -3.41 -11.42 -4.30
CA ASN A 154 -4.24 -12.49 -4.83
C ASN A 154 -5.04 -13.18 -3.71
N ALA A 155 -4.38 -13.53 -2.61
CA ALA A 155 -5.02 -14.14 -1.45
C ALA A 155 -6.14 -13.25 -0.90
N MET A 156 -5.93 -11.93 -0.80
CA MET A 156 -6.97 -10.98 -0.39
C MET A 156 -8.18 -10.99 -1.34
N ASN A 157 -7.96 -10.94 -2.66
CA ASN A 157 -9.06 -10.91 -3.61
C ASN A 157 -9.81 -12.24 -3.73
N ARG A 158 -9.17 -13.37 -3.41
CA ARG A 158 -9.86 -14.68 -3.30
C ARG A 158 -10.85 -14.77 -2.14
N MET A 159 -10.74 -13.88 -1.14
CA MET A 159 -11.71 -13.77 -0.03
C MET A 159 -12.98 -12.97 -0.40
N GLY A 160 -13.07 -12.44 -1.62
CA GLY A 160 -14.17 -11.58 -2.05
C GLY A 160 -15.54 -12.27 -2.16
N PRO A 161 -16.61 -11.49 -2.47
CA PRO A 161 -16.55 -10.08 -2.86
C PRO A 161 -16.32 -9.11 -1.68
N HIS A 162 -15.67 -7.99 -1.98
CA HIS A 162 -15.37 -6.90 -1.03
C HIS A 162 -16.21 -5.66 -1.36
N PRO A 163 -16.53 -4.80 -0.37
CA PRO A 163 -17.26 -3.55 -0.61
C PRO A 163 -16.41 -2.48 -1.33
N TRP A 164 -15.11 -2.72 -1.50
CA TRP A 164 -14.15 -1.87 -2.19
C TRP A 164 -13.37 -2.68 -3.22
N ALA A 165 -12.83 -2.02 -4.24
CA ALA A 165 -11.77 -2.63 -5.02
C ALA A 165 -10.50 -2.78 -4.16
N LEU A 166 -9.93 -3.99 -4.09
CA LEU A 166 -8.61 -4.22 -3.50
C LEU A 166 -7.59 -4.41 -4.63
N SER A 167 -6.68 -3.46 -4.80
CA SER A 167 -5.72 -3.42 -5.91
C SER A 167 -4.35 -2.90 -5.43
N PHE A 168 -3.47 -2.52 -6.36
CA PHE A 168 -2.06 -2.21 -6.08
C PHE A 168 -1.67 -0.79 -6.48
N SER A 169 -0.74 -0.21 -5.71
CA SER A 169 0.02 0.99 -6.03
C SER A 169 1.50 0.74 -5.74
N TYR A 170 2.11 -0.12 -6.55
CA TYR A 170 3.47 -0.63 -6.32
C TYR A 170 4.54 0.19 -7.04
N GLY A 171 5.63 0.46 -6.32
CA GLY A 171 6.89 0.93 -6.88
C GLY A 171 7.84 -0.24 -7.06
N ARG A 172 8.59 -0.58 -6.00
CA ARG A 172 9.59 -1.67 -5.99
C ARG A 172 9.04 -3.00 -6.52
N ALA A 173 7.87 -3.44 -6.04
CA ALA A 173 7.25 -4.71 -6.46
C ALA A 173 6.78 -4.76 -7.94
N LEU A 174 6.91 -3.66 -8.69
CA LEU A 174 6.59 -3.58 -10.11
C LEU A 174 7.84 -3.27 -10.97
N GLN A 175 8.91 -2.74 -10.36
CA GLN A 175 10.04 -2.16 -11.08
C GLN A 175 11.38 -2.85 -10.80
N ALA A 176 11.52 -3.64 -9.73
CA ALA A 176 12.81 -4.19 -9.33
C ALA A 176 13.44 -5.05 -10.43
N SER A 177 12.71 -6.01 -10.99
CA SER A 177 13.22 -6.85 -12.08
C SER A 177 13.37 -6.06 -13.39
N CYS A 178 12.50 -5.08 -13.65
CA CYS A 178 12.61 -4.19 -14.81
C CYS A 178 13.93 -3.39 -14.78
N LEU A 179 14.26 -2.77 -13.63
CA LEU A 179 15.51 -2.03 -13.43
C LEU A 179 16.74 -2.94 -13.58
N ASN A 180 16.67 -4.15 -12.99
CA ASN A 180 17.73 -5.15 -13.09
C ASN A 180 17.96 -5.66 -14.52
N ALA A 181 16.90 -5.74 -15.34
CA ALA A 181 16.99 -6.09 -16.75
C ALA A 181 17.55 -4.92 -17.57
N TRP A 182 17.11 -3.69 -17.31
CA TRP A 182 17.50 -2.51 -18.08
C TRP A 182 18.98 -2.14 -17.87
N LYS A 183 19.45 -2.09 -16.62
CA LYS A 183 20.82 -1.69 -16.25
C LYS A 183 21.27 -0.35 -16.83
N GLY A 184 20.34 0.55 -17.15
CA GLY A 184 20.62 1.83 -17.80
C GLY A 184 21.05 1.73 -19.27
N LYS A 185 21.00 0.54 -19.89
CA LYS A 185 21.49 0.31 -21.26
C LYS A 185 20.34 0.41 -22.26
N PRO A 186 20.39 1.31 -23.27
CA PRO A 186 19.33 1.43 -24.28
C PRO A 186 19.02 0.11 -25.01
N ALA A 187 20.04 -0.72 -25.27
CA ALA A 187 19.90 -2.04 -25.90
C ALA A 187 19.03 -3.02 -25.08
N ASN A 188 18.87 -2.80 -23.78
CA ASN A 188 18.08 -3.68 -22.91
C ASN A 188 16.63 -3.21 -22.74
N LYS A 189 16.21 -2.13 -23.42
CA LYS A 189 14.88 -1.52 -23.26
C LYS A 189 13.76 -2.53 -23.44
N ASP A 190 13.79 -3.29 -24.53
CA ASP A 190 12.69 -4.22 -24.88
C ASP A 190 12.58 -5.36 -23.86
N ASN A 191 13.73 -5.87 -23.38
CA ASN A 191 13.75 -6.89 -22.33
C ASN A 191 13.20 -6.35 -21.00
N ALA A 192 13.57 -5.13 -20.61
CA ALA A 192 13.05 -4.49 -19.40
C ALA A 192 11.54 -4.23 -19.48
N GLN A 193 11.04 -3.78 -20.64
CA GLN A 193 9.62 -3.59 -20.89
C GLN A 193 8.83 -4.91 -20.83
N LYS A 194 9.40 -6.01 -21.34
CA LYS A 194 8.80 -7.35 -21.23
C LYS A 194 8.62 -7.75 -19.77
N VAL A 195 9.68 -7.61 -18.95
CA VAL A 195 9.64 -7.94 -17.51
C VAL A 195 8.63 -7.07 -16.75
N LEU A 196 8.56 -5.77 -17.08
CA LEU A 196 7.56 -4.87 -16.51
C LEU A 196 6.13 -5.34 -16.84
N LEU A 197 5.88 -5.77 -18.08
CA LEU A 197 4.57 -6.25 -18.51
C LEU A 197 4.19 -7.57 -17.82
N GLU A 198 5.16 -8.47 -17.62
CA GLU A 198 4.96 -9.71 -16.86
C GLU A 198 4.49 -9.39 -15.43
N ARG A 199 5.14 -8.44 -14.74
CA ARG A 199 4.71 -8.04 -13.40
C ARG A 199 3.39 -7.28 -13.38
N ALA A 200 3.12 -6.44 -14.36
CA ALA A 200 1.85 -5.75 -14.48
C ALA A 200 0.70 -6.76 -14.68
N LYS A 201 0.89 -7.77 -15.53
CA LYS A 201 -0.09 -8.84 -15.77
C LYS A 201 -0.34 -9.66 -14.52
N ALA A 202 0.72 -10.08 -13.82
CA ALA A 202 0.58 -10.87 -12.60
C ALA A 202 -0.21 -10.12 -11.51
N ASN A 203 0.08 -8.83 -11.30
CA ASN A 203 -0.68 -8.01 -10.35
C ASN A 203 -2.12 -7.72 -10.82
N SER A 204 -2.35 -7.61 -12.12
CA SER A 204 -3.70 -7.52 -12.68
C SER A 204 -4.51 -8.80 -12.44
N GLU A 205 -3.90 -9.97 -12.57
CA GLU A 205 -4.54 -11.26 -12.25
C GLU A 205 -4.76 -11.41 -10.74
N ALA A 206 -3.83 -10.92 -9.92
CA ALA A 206 -3.93 -10.92 -8.46
C ALA A 206 -5.10 -10.05 -7.98
N GLN A 207 -5.34 -8.91 -8.62
CA GLN A 207 -6.51 -8.05 -8.36
C GLN A 207 -7.83 -8.81 -8.59
N LEU A 208 -7.85 -9.77 -9.51
CA LEU A 208 -9.02 -10.60 -9.80
C LEU A 208 -9.09 -11.88 -8.95
N GLY A 209 -8.10 -12.13 -8.08
CA GLY A 209 -7.99 -13.39 -7.33
C GLY A 209 -7.66 -14.60 -8.20
N LYS A 210 -7.03 -14.38 -9.37
CA LYS A 210 -6.78 -15.41 -10.40
C LYS A 210 -5.30 -15.67 -10.67
N TYR A 211 -4.40 -15.02 -9.93
CA TYR A 211 -2.97 -15.24 -10.09
C TYR A 211 -2.58 -16.61 -9.54
N GLN A 212 -1.85 -17.39 -10.34
CA GLN A 212 -1.47 -18.78 -10.02
C GLN A 212 -0.02 -18.91 -9.49
N GLY A 213 0.71 -17.80 -9.38
CA GLY A 213 2.11 -17.79 -8.94
C GLY A 213 3.13 -18.02 -10.06
N GLY A 214 4.39 -17.70 -9.78
CA GLY A 214 5.56 -18.11 -10.58
C GLY A 214 6.03 -17.11 -11.64
N ALA A 215 5.42 -15.93 -11.78
CA ALA A 215 5.91 -14.91 -12.70
C ALA A 215 7.27 -14.34 -12.25
N GLY A 216 8.20 -14.11 -13.18
CA GLY A 216 9.50 -13.46 -12.89
C GLY A 216 10.58 -14.32 -12.21
N GLY A 217 10.30 -15.58 -11.85
CA GLY A 217 11.30 -16.53 -11.34
C GLY A 217 11.97 -16.12 -10.02
N ALA A 218 13.16 -16.67 -9.74
CA ALA A 218 13.86 -16.47 -8.46
C ALA A 218 14.21 -14.99 -8.16
N ALA A 219 14.42 -14.17 -9.21
CA ALA A 219 14.70 -12.75 -9.04
C ALA A 219 13.50 -12.01 -8.43
N ALA A 220 12.29 -12.32 -8.89
CA ALA A 220 11.05 -11.72 -8.37
C ALA A 220 10.73 -12.12 -6.92
N ALA A 221 11.29 -13.24 -6.43
CA ALA A 221 11.11 -13.72 -5.07
C ALA A 221 12.05 -13.05 -4.05
N SER A 222 13.05 -12.27 -4.51
CA SER A 222 14.02 -11.62 -3.61
C SER A 222 13.39 -10.47 -2.82
N SER A 223 13.64 -10.42 -1.51
CA SER A 223 13.16 -9.34 -0.63
C SER A 223 13.62 -7.98 -1.13
N LEU A 224 12.72 -6.99 -1.06
CA LEU A 224 12.96 -5.60 -1.45
C LEU A 224 12.98 -4.67 -0.21
N TYR A 225 13.15 -5.25 0.97
CA TYR A 225 13.14 -4.51 2.23
C TYR A 225 14.39 -3.63 2.38
N GLU A 226 14.16 -2.40 2.81
CA GLU A 226 15.19 -1.46 3.20
C GLU A 226 14.80 -0.86 4.54
N LYS A 227 15.68 -1.00 5.54
CA LYS A 227 15.45 -0.52 6.90
C LYS A 227 15.24 0.99 6.89
N ARG A 228 14.13 1.46 7.49
CA ARG A 228 13.74 2.89 7.53
C ARG A 228 13.75 3.57 6.15
N TYR A 229 13.16 2.92 5.14
CA TYR A 229 13.11 3.44 3.78
C TYR A 229 12.57 4.89 3.69
N VAL A 230 13.35 5.76 3.05
CA VAL A 230 13.03 7.16 2.73
C VAL A 230 13.00 7.30 1.20
N TYR A 231 11.97 7.99 0.69
CA TYR A 231 11.84 8.27 -0.75
C TYR A 231 12.84 9.31 -1.23
#